data_AF-A0AAU2W224-F1
#
_entry.id   AF-A0AAU2W224-F1
#
_cell.length_a   1.000
_cell.length_b   1.000
_cell.length_c   1.000
_cell.angle_alpha   90.00
_cell.angle_beta   90.00
_cell.angle_gamma   90.00
#
_symmetry.space_group_name_H-M   'P 1'
#
loop_
_entity.id
_entity.type
_entity.pdbx_description
1 polymer ?
#
loop_
_entity_poly.entity_id
_entity_poly.type
_entity_poly.pdbx_seq_one_letter_code
_entity_poly.pdbx_strand_id
1 'polypeptide(L)'
;MVSADRLLAFAIMSFLLIVVPGPSVLFVIGRALAQGRRAALTTVVGNTAAQSGLRTFWEGFAVGVTNPKTIVFFAAVLPQFIDRGQGHVAVQMLVLGLVFNIIAIVCDMVWGLIASTARGWFARSPRRLSMVGGVGGLTMIGLGLTVSATGRKD
;
A
#
# COMPACT_ATOMS: atom_id res chain seq x y z
N MET A 1 24.72 -2.99 19.24
CA MET A 1 23.63 -2.06 18.83
C MET A 1 23.49 -2.17 17.32
N VAL A 2 22.30 -1.95 16.74
CA VAL A 2 22.13 -2.07 15.28
C VAL A 2 23.01 -1.01 14.58
N SER A 3 23.85 -1.43 13.63
CA SER A 3 24.72 -0.52 12.88
C SER A 3 23.92 0.42 11.96
N ALA A 4 24.48 1.60 11.66
CA ALA A 4 23.80 2.63 10.88
C ALA A 4 23.50 2.16 9.44
N ASP A 5 24.44 1.45 8.84
CA ASP A 5 24.32 0.75 7.56
C ASP A 5 23.15 -0.25 7.52
N ARG A 6 22.96 -1.06 8.57
CA ARG A 6 21.81 -1.96 8.69
C ARG A 6 20.49 -1.20 8.87
N LEU A 7 20.49 -0.13 9.67
CA LEU A 7 19.30 0.72 9.83
C LEU A 7 18.88 1.36 8.51
N LEU A 8 19.84 1.90 7.74
CA LEU A 8 19.58 2.51 6.44
C LEU A 8 19.05 1.49 5.44
N ALA A 9 19.69 0.33 5.33
CA ALA A 9 19.25 -0.74 4.44
C ALA A 9 17.84 -1.25 4.80
N PHE A 10 17.55 -1.40 6.11
CA PHE A 10 16.22 -1.77 6.58
C PHE A 10 15.17 -0.69 6.29
N ALA A 11 15.53 0.59 6.46
CA ALA A 11 14.65 1.71 6.14
C ALA A 11 14.28 1.74 4.65
N ILE A 12 15.25 1.50 3.76
CA ILE A 12 15.02 1.39 2.32
C ILE A 12 14.07 0.23 2.01
N MET A 13 14.33 -0.97 2.55
CA MET A 13 13.44 -2.12 2.33
C MET A 13 12.02 -1.86 2.87
N SER A 14 11.91 -1.22 4.03
CA SER A 14 10.63 -0.84 4.63
C SER A 14 9.86 0.12 3.72
N PHE A 15 10.53 1.17 3.24
CA PHE A 15 9.95 2.13 2.30
C PHE A 15 9.44 1.45 1.02
N LEU A 16 10.27 0.60 0.41
CA LEU A 16 9.88 -0.13 -0.80
C LEU A 16 8.66 -1.03 -0.55
N LEU A 17 8.63 -1.75 0.57
CA LEU A 17 7.48 -2.58 0.95
C LEU A 17 6.19 -1.75 1.07
N ILE A 18 6.28 -0.58 1.72
CA ILE A 18 5.13 0.30 1.97
C ILE A 18 4.57 0.87 0.67
N VAL A 19 5.45 1.27 -0.26
CA VAL A 19 5.04 1.85 -1.55
C VAL A 19 4.41 0.80 -2.48
N VAL A 20 4.77 -0.48 -2.35
CA VAL A 20 4.15 -1.55 -3.15
C VAL A 20 2.65 -1.63 -2.83
N PRO A 21 1.75 -1.62 -3.84
CA PRO A 21 0.31 -1.66 -3.62
C PRO A 21 -0.13 -2.88 -2.81
N GLY A 22 -1.08 -2.68 -1.91
CA GLY A 22 -1.65 -3.75 -1.08
C GLY A 22 -2.70 -4.59 -1.81
N PRO A 23 -3.13 -5.72 -1.20
CA PRO A 23 -4.17 -6.59 -1.76
C PRO A 23 -5.48 -5.86 -2.07
N SER A 24 -5.88 -4.88 -1.24
CA SER A 24 -7.08 -4.07 -1.47
C SER A 24 -7.02 -3.26 -2.78
N VAL A 25 -5.87 -2.63 -3.07
CA VAL A 25 -5.67 -1.89 -4.34
C VAL A 25 -5.69 -2.84 -5.53
N LEU A 26 -4.99 -3.97 -5.41
CA LEU A 26 -4.98 -5.01 -6.45
C LEU A 26 -6.37 -5.58 -6.70
N PHE A 27 -7.17 -5.77 -5.65
CA PHE A 27 -8.55 -6.23 -5.75
C PHE A 27 -9.43 -5.23 -6.49
N VAL A 28 -9.32 -3.92 -6.20
CA VAL A 28 -10.06 -2.87 -6.92
C VAL A 28 -9.67 -2.83 -8.40
N ILE A 29 -8.37 -2.95 -8.71
CA ILE A 29 -7.88 -3.00 -10.10
C ILE A 29 -8.41 -4.26 -10.80
N GLY A 30 -8.34 -5.41 -10.15
CA GLY A 30 -8.88 -6.67 -10.68
C GLY A 30 -10.37 -6.58 -10.98
N ARG A 31 -11.17 -5.98 -10.08
CA ARG A 31 -12.59 -5.70 -10.32
C ARG A 31 -12.81 -4.75 -11.49
N ALA A 32 -11.96 -3.72 -11.64
CA ALA A 32 -12.03 -2.78 -12.76
C ALA A 32 -11.79 -3.49 -14.10
N LEU A 33 -10.81 -4.39 -14.15
CA LEU A 33 -10.45 -5.15 -15.34
C LEU A 33 -11.50 -6.21 -15.69
N ALA A 34 -11.98 -6.98 -14.70
CA ALA A 34 -12.88 -8.10 -14.94
C ALA A 34 -14.35 -7.70 -15.09
N GLN A 35 -14.79 -6.65 -14.38
CA GLN A 35 -16.21 -6.28 -14.26
C GLN A 35 -16.48 -4.81 -14.63
N GLY A 36 -15.46 -4.10 -15.10
CA GLY A 36 -15.56 -2.71 -15.54
C GLY A 36 -15.55 -1.69 -14.40
N ARG A 37 -15.52 -0.42 -14.80
CA ARG A 37 -15.33 0.74 -13.91
C ARG A 37 -16.38 0.85 -12.80
N ARG A 38 -17.65 0.49 -13.06
CA ARG A 38 -18.73 0.59 -12.07
C ARG A 38 -18.49 -0.31 -10.86
N ALA A 39 -18.07 -1.56 -11.08
CA ALA A 39 -17.79 -2.52 -10.01
C ALA A 39 -16.58 -2.13 -9.15
N ALA A 40 -15.56 -1.50 -9.75
CA ALA A 40 -14.43 -0.96 -9.02
C ALA A 40 -14.85 0.23 -8.15
N LEU A 41 -15.65 1.16 -8.70
CA LEU A 41 -16.13 2.33 -7.96
C LEU A 41 -17.00 1.95 -6.76
N THR A 42 -17.89 0.96 -6.89
CA THR A 42 -18.70 0.48 -5.76
C THR A 42 -17.83 -0.12 -4.65
N THR A 43 -16.75 -0.82 -5.01
CA THR A 43 -15.77 -1.34 -4.05
C THR A 43 -15.04 -0.22 -3.31
N VAL A 44 -14.60 0.82 -4.03
CA VAL A 44 -13.93 2.00 -3.43
C VAL A 44 -14.89 2.75 -2.50
N VAL A 45 -16.15 2.94 -2.91
CA VAL A 45 -17.17 3.58 -2.07
C VAL A 45 -17.43 2.76 -0.81
N GLY A 46 -17.56 1.43 -0.92
CA GLY A 46 -17.70 0.55 0.23
C GLY A 46 -16.55 0.67 1.23
N ASN A 47 -15.31 0.77 0.74
CA ASN A 47 -14.12 0.94 1.58
C ASN A 47 -14.00 2.34 2.22
N THR A 48 -14.72 3.34 1.71
CA THR A 48 -14.61 4.74 2.16
C THR A 48 -15.89 5.27 2.80
N ALA A 49 -16.93 4.43 2.91
CA ALA A 49 -18.19 4.80 3.54
C ALA A 49 -17.93 5.32 4.96
N ALA A 50 -18.48 6.50 5.28
CA ALA A 50 -18.21 7.17 6.54
C ALA A 50 -18.61 6.27 7.72
N GLN A 51 -17.65 6.03 8.61
CA GLN A 51 -17.86 5.30 9.85
C GLN A 51 -17.51 6.18 11.05
N SER A 52 -17.98 5.78 12.24
CA SER A 52 -17.57 6.42 13.49
C SER A 52 -16.06 6.27 13.70
N GLY A 53 -15.42 7.31 14.26
CA GLY A 53 -13.95 7.34 14.40
C GLY A 53 -13.37 6.14 15.15
N LEU A 54 -14.09 5.61 16.15
CA LEU A 54 -13.68 4.40 16.87
C LEU A 54 -13.74 3.14 15.99
N ARG A 55 -14.75 3.02 15.13
CA ARG A 55 -14.85 1.89 14.21
C ARG A 55 -13.75 1.94 13.15
N THR A 56 -13.45 3.12 12.61
CA THR A 56 -12.31 3.31 11.70
C THR A 56 -10.98 2.95 12.35
N PHE A 57 -10.77 3.31 13.62
CA PHE A 57 -9.57 2.90 14.36
C PHE A 57 -9.46 1.37 14.47
N TRP A 58 -10.53 0.68 14.88
CA TRP A 58 -10.52 -0.77 15.02
C TRP A 58 -10.40 -1.50 13.67
N GLU A 59 -11.02 -0.99 12.62
CA GLU A 59 -10.85 -1.52 11.27
C GLU A 59 -9.39 -1.36 10.81
N GLY A 60 -8.77 -0.20 11.05
CA GLY A 60 -7.36 0.03 10.76
C GLY A 60 -6.44 -0.91 11.54
N PHE A 61 -6.70 -1.10 12.84
CA PHE A 61 -5.96 -2.04 13.67
C PHE A 61 -6.11 -3.48 13.18
N ALA A 62 -7.34 -3.92 12.90
CA ALA A 62 -7.62 -5.26 12.40
C ALA A 62 -6.94 -5.51 11.04
N VAL A 63 -7.02 -4.54 10.12
CA VAL A 63 -6.33 -4.59 8.82
C VAL A 63 -4.82 -4.65 9.02
N GLY A 64 -4.26 -3.86 9.94
CA GLY A 64 -2.82 -3.86 10.25
C GLY A 64 -2.34 -5.20 10.79
N VAL A 65 -3.03 -5.76 11.78
CA VAL A 65 -2.69 -7.05 12.40
C VAL A 65 -2.87 -8.21 11.43
N THR A 66 -3.88 -8.16 10.57
CA THR A 66 -4.16 -9.22 9.58
C THR A 66 -3.40 -9.05 8.28
N ASN A 67 -2.55 -8.03 8.15
CA ASN A 67 -1.89 -7.68 6.89
C ASN A 67 -0.84 -8.74 6.51
N PRO A 68 -1.08 -9.62 5.53
CA PRO A 68 -0.15 -10.69 5.21
C PRO A 68 1.18 -10.16 4.66
N LYS A 69 1.18 -9.00 4.00
CA LYS A 69 2.41 -8.36 3.51
C LYS A 69 3.32 -7.95 4.66
N THR A 70 2.74 -7.34 5.69
CA THR A 70 3.48 -6.90 6.88
C THR A 70 3.98 -8.11 7.66
N ILE A 71 3.13 -9.11 7.88
CA ILE A 71 3.50 -10.37 8.56
C ILE A 71 4.66 -11.05 7.83
N VAL A 72 4.54 -11.27 6.51
CA VAL A 72 5.58 -11.95 5.72
C VAL A 72 6.88 -11.15 5.72
N PHE A 73 6.82 -9.81 5.62
CA PHE A 73 8.01 -8.98 5.71
C PHE A 73 8.70 -9.11 7.07
N PHE A 74 7.97 -8.99 8.17
CA PHE A 74 8.56 -9.12 9.50
C PHE A 74 9.06 -10.54 9.79
N ALA A 75 8.40 -11.57 9.26
CA ALA A 75 8.85 -12.95 9.42
C ALA A 75 10.11 -13.26 8.60
N ALA A 76 10.19 -12.76 7.37
CA ALA A 76 11.27 -13.12 6.44
C ALA A 76 12.46 -12.14 6.48
N VAL A 77 12.19 -10.84 6.60
CA VAL A 77 13.17 -9.76 6.42
C VAL A 77 13.74 -9.30 7.76
N LEU A 78 12.90 -9.02 8.76
CA LEU A 78 13.36 -8.49 10.06
C LEU A 78 14.51 -9.32 10.68
N PRO A 79 14.45 -10.67 10.73
CA PRO A 79 15.50 -11.45 11.38
C PRO A 79 16.87 -11.32 10.71
N GLN A 80 16.90 -10.96 9.42
CA GLN A 80 18.14 -10.80 8.64
C GLN A 80 18.93 -9.56 9.07
N PHE A 81 18.28 -8.57 9.68
CA PHE A 81 18.91 -7.32 10.13
C PHE A 81 19.43 -7.40 11.57
N ILE A 82 19.05 -8.45 12.30
CA ILE A 82 19.43 -8.66 13.70
C ILE A 82 20.81 -9.29 13.78
N ASP A 83 21.67 -8.77 14.65
CA ASP A 83 22.92 -9.41 15.01
C ASP A 83 22.78 -10.10 16.38
N ARG A 84 22.81 -11.44 16.38
CA ARG A 84 22.70 -12.25 17.60
C ARG A 84 23.93 -12.18 18.50
N GLY A 85 25.09 -11.79 17.95
CA GLY A 85 26.34 -11.61 18.70
C GLY A 85 26.46 -10.25 19.39
N GLN A 86 25.59 -9.29 19.06
CA GLN A 86 25.70 -7.91 19.54
C GLN A 86 24.49 -7.43 20.35
N GLY A 87 24.42 -7.87 21.61
CA GLY A 87 23.46 -7.35 22.60
C GLY A 87 22.07 -8.02 22.54
N HIS A 88 21.07 -7.36 23.14
CA HIS A 88 19.74 -7.95 23.31
C HIS A 88 18.92 -7.96 22.01
N VAL A 89 18.62 -9.16 21.51
CA VAL A 89 17.84 -9.38 20.28
C VAL A 89 16.47 -8.68 20.32
N ALA A 90 15.74 -8.80 21.44
CA ALA A 90 14.42 -8.19 21.59
C ALA A 90 14.45 -6.66 21.41
N VAL A 91 15.49 -6.00 21.92
CA VAL A 91 15.66 -4.54 21.76
C VAL A 91 15.94 -4.18 20.30
N GLN A 92 16.76 -4.96 19.60
CA GLN A 92 16.99 -4.73 18.17
C GLN A 92 15.71 -4.89 17.35
N MET A 93 14.90 -5.90 17.66
CA MET A 93 13.58 -6.10 17.01
C MET A 93 12.64 -4.92 17.26
N LEU A 94 12.58 -4.43 18.49
CA LEU A 94 11.76 -3.26 18.84
C LEU A 94 12.23 -2.00 18.12
N VAL A 95 13.54 -1.76 18.04
CA VAL A 95 14.10 -0.60 17.33
C VAL A 95 13.78 -0.66 15.83
N LEU A 96 14.02 -1.80 15.19
CA LEU A 96 13.70 -1.99 13.76
C LEU A 96 12.19 -1.86 13.50
N GLY A 97 11.37 -2.45 14.36
CA GLY A 97 9.91 -2.31 14.29
C GLY A 97 9.44 -0.86 14.42
N LEU A 98 10.06 -0.08 15.33
CA LEU A 98 9.75 1.34 15.48
C LEU A 98 10.16 2.15 14.24
N VAL A 99 11.32 1.88 13.67
CA VAL A 99 11.77 2.50 12.41
C VAL A 99 10.77 2.23 11.29
N PHE A 100 10.35 0.98 11.11
CA PHE A 100 9.32 0.61 10.13
C PHE A 100 8.03 1.40 10.36
N ASN A 101 7.56 1.50 11.61
CA ASN A 101 6.30 2.15 11.95
C ASN A 101 6.35 3.66 11.70
N ILE A 102 7.47 4.32 12.04
CA ILE A 102 7.67 5.74 11.73
C ILE A 102 7.60 5.98 10.22
N ILE A 103 8.29 5.16 9.43
CA ILE A 103 8.25 5.27 7.96
C ILE A 103 6.82 5.04 7.45
N ALA A 104 6.12 4.03 7.96
CA ALA A 104 4.73 3.75 7.58
C ALA A 104 3.80 4.93 7.87
N ILE A 105 3.86 5.50 9.08
CA ILE A 105 3.05 6.66 9.45
C ILE A 105 3.33 7.85 8.53
N VAL A 106 4.61 8.16 8.26
CA VAL A 106 4.99 9.26 7.38
C VAL A 106 4.46 9.02 5.95
N CYS A 107 4.67 7.83 5.40
CA CYS A 107 4.17 7.46 4.07
C CYS A 107 2.64 7.55 3.99
N ASP A 108 1.92 7.01 4.98
CA ASP A 108 0.45 7.01 5.01
C ASP A 108 -0.12 8.42 5.17
N MET A 109 0.54 9.27 5.96
CA MET A 109 0.18 10.70 6.06
C MET A 109 0.39 11.43 4.73
N VAL A 110 1.52 11.21 4.06
CA VAL A 110 1.79 11.79 2.73
C VAL A 110 0.72 11.36 1.73
N TRP A 111 0.39 10.06 1.67
CA TRP A 111 -0.68 9.56 0.81
C TRP A 111 -2.05 10.11 1.20
N GLY A 112 -2.35 10.22 2.48
CA GLY A 112 -3.60 10.80 2.99
C GLY A 112 -3.77 12.27 2.59
N LEU A 113 -2.71 13.07 2.70
CA LEU A 113 -2.69 14.48 2.29
C LEU A 113 -2.84 14.62 0.77
N ILE A 114 -2.09 13.84 -0.02
CA ILE A 114 -2.23 13.80 -1.48
C ILE A 114 -3.66 13.41 -1.88
N ALA A 115 -4.22 12.38 -1.25
CA ALA A 115 -5.59 11.95 -1.53
C ALA A 115 -6.62 13.02 -1.13
N SER A 116 -6.43 13.71 0.00
CA SER A 116 -7.34 14.76 0.46
C SER A 116 -7.37 15.96 -0.49
N THR A 117 -6.20 16.40 -0.94
CA THR A 117 -6.06 17.49 -1.91
C THR A 117 -6.60 17.09 -3.28
N ALA A 118 -6.32 15.86 -3.72
CA ALA A 118 -6.88 15.32 -4.96
C ALA A 118 -8.40 15.24 -4.93
N ARG A 119 -9.02 14.80 -3.82
CA ARG A 119 -10.50 14.77 -3.67
C ARG A 119 -11.10 16.17 -3.88
N GLY A 120 -10.52 17.19 -3.24
CA GLY A 120 -10.95 18.58 -3.42
C GLY A 120 -10.77 19.10 -4.85
N TRP A 121 -9.75 18.63 -5.57
CA TRP A 121 -9.53 18.98 -6.98
C TRP A 121 -10.51 18.31 -7.94
N PHE A 122 -10.84 17.03 -7.70
CA PHE A 122 -11.82 16.26 -8.48
C PHE A 122 -13.25 16.75 -8.27
N ALA A 123 -13.61 17.12 -7.04
CA ALA A 123 -14.94 17.62 -6.72
C ALA A 123 -15.32 18.91 -7.48
N ARG A 124 -14.32 19.68 -7.94
CA ARG A 124 -14.55 20.94 -8.67
C ARG A 124 -14.93 20.77 -10.14
N SER A 125 -14.72 19.60 -10.75
CA SER A 125 -15.05 19.42 -12.17
C SER A 125 -15.29 17.95 -12.53
N PRO A 126 -16.51 17.60 -13.00
CA PRO A 126 -16.81 16.27 -13.54
C PRO A 126 -15.90 15.88 -14.71
N ARG A 127 -15.43 16.87 -15.50
CA ARG A 127 -14.53 16.65 -16.64
C ARG A 127 -13.14 16.16 -16.22
N ARG A 128 -12.64 16.57 -15.05
CA ARG A 128 -11.35 16.10 -14.52
C ARG A 128 -11.42 14.63 -14.12
N LEU A 129 -12.52 14.24 -13.49
CA LEU A 129 -12.78 12.85 -13.11
C LEU A 129 -13.02 11.95 -14.34
N SER A 130 -13.65 12.48 -15.40
CA SER A 130 -13.80 11.74 -16.65
C SER A 130 -12.48 11.58 -17.40
N MET A 131 -11.62 12.62 -17.44
CA MET A 131 -10.29 12.56 -18.05
C MET A 131 -9.37 11.56 -17.35
N VAL A 132 -9.25 11.60 -16.02
CA VAL A 132 -8.41 10.63 -15.28
C VAL A 132 -8.93 9.21 -15.48
N GLY A 133 -10.26 9.02 -15.50
CA GLY A 133 -10.85 7.73 -15.83
C GLY A 133 -10.59 7.28 -17.28
N GLY A 134 -10.58 8.22 -18.23
CA GLY A 134 -10.30 7.94 -19.64
C GLY A 134 -8.84 7.58 -19.87
N VAL A 135 -7.91 8.35 -19.30
CA VAL A 135 -6.47 8.05 -19.33
C VAL A 135 -6.21 6.69 -18.69
N GLY A 136 -6.72 6.45 -17.48
CA GLY A 136 -6.54 5.17 -16.79
C GLY A 136 -7.15 3.99 -17.57
N GLY A 137 -8.31 4.18 -18.21
CA GLY A 137 -8.90 3.17 -19.09
C GLY A 137 -8.02 2.85 -20.30
N LEU A 138 -7.47 3.88 -20.93
CA LEU A 138 -6.55 3.72 -22.06
C LEU A 138 -5.26 2.99 -21.64
N THR A 139 -4.70 3.31 -20.47
CA THR A 139 -3.53 2.61 -19.94
C THR A 139 -3.82 1.14 -19.68
N MET A 140 -5.01 0.82 -19.14
CA MET A 140 -5.40 -0.57 -18.89
C MET A 140 -5.64 -1.36 -20.17
N ILE A 141 -6.24 -0.75 -21.20
CA ILE A 141 -6.36 -1.35 -22.53
C ILE A 141 -4.96 -1.61 -23.11
N GLY A 142 -4.06 -0.63 -23.04
CA GLY A 142 -2.68 -0.76 -23.49
C GLY A 142 -1.96 -1.93 -22.80
N LEU A 143 -2.02 -1.99 -21.47
CA LEU A 143 -1.45 -3.09 -20.68
C LEU A 143 -2.04 -4.44 -21.08
N GLY A 144 -3.38 -4.53 -21.23
CA GLY A 144 -4.05 -5.74 -21.68
C GLY A 144 -3.55 -6.20 -23.06
N LEU A 145 -3.47 -5.29 -24.02
CA LEU A 145 -2.96 -5.57 -25.37
C LEU A 145 -1.49 -6.01 -25.34
N THR A 146 -0.64 -5.34 -24.55
CA THR A 146 0.76 -5.74 -24.40
C THR A 146 0.86 -7.13 -23.80
N VAL A 147 0.15 -7.41 -22.71
CA VAL A 147 0.14 -8.74 -22.07
C VAL A 147 -0.40 -9.81 -23.02
N SER A 148 -1.44 -9.52 -23.81
CA SER A 148 -1.93 -10.44 -24.84
C SER A 148 -0.91 -10.69 -25.95
N ALA A 149 -0.14 -9.68 -26.35
CA ALA A 149 0.87 -9.79 -27.39
C ALA A 149 2.16 -10.50 -26.89
N THR A 150 2.52 -10.31 -25.62
CA THR A 150 3.71 -10.91 -24.99
C THR A 150 3.41 -12.19 -24.20
N GLY A 151 2.15 -12.60 -24.12
CA GLY A 151 1.74 -13.81 -23.43
C GLY A 151 2.38 -15.02 -24.09
N ARG A 152 3.28 -15.70 -23.37
CA ARG A 152 3.88 -16.96 -23.84
C ARG A 152 2.77 -17.99 -24.04
N LYS A 153 2.77 -18.61 -25.22
CA LYS A 153 1.94 -19.77 -25.56
C LYS A 153 2.60 -21.02 -24.96
N ASP A 154 2.65 -21.10 -23.64
CA ASP A 154 3.08 -22.30 -22.92
C ASP A 154 1.86 -22.92 -22.23
#